data_AF-A0A840P7X4-F1
#
_entry.id   AF-A0A840P7X4-F1
#
_cell.length_a   1.000
_cell.length_b   1.000
_cell.length_c   1.000
_cell.angle_alpha   90.00
_cell.angle_beta   90.00
_cell.angle_gamma   90.00
#
_symmetry.space_group_name_H-M   'P 1'
#
loop_
_entity.id
_entity.type
_entity.pdbx_description
1 polymer ?
#
loop_
_entity_poly.entity_id
_entity_poly.type
_entity_poly.pdbx_seq_one_letter_code
_entity_poly.pdbx_strand_id
1 'polypeptide(L)'
;MSLAAQAPGGGWVRTVPVADVPAGGALAVDLDEGGVLLIRTRRGRVLAYDIACPHLGARLDAARVGRWHLTCPVHAYRFRVSDGMCVRPRGRRPLRACEVRVLDGVIYVSASEKD
;
A
#
# COMPACT_ATOMS: atom_id res chain seq x y z
N MET A 1 -19.31 -24.58 -12.89
CA MET A 1 -17.87 -24.88 -12.67
C MET A 1 -17.15 -23.56 -12.51
N SER A 2 -16.74 -23.22 -11.29
CA SER A 2 -16.04 -21.96 -11.01
C SER A 2 -14.55 -22.16 -11.26
N LEU A 3 -13.97 -21.42 -12.20
CA LEU A 3 -12.53 -21.33 -12.36
C LEU A 3 -12.02 -20.49 -11.18
N ALA A 4 -11.43 -21.13 -10.17
CA ALA A 4 -10.68 -20.42 -9.13
C ALA A 4 -9.51 -19.70 -9.82
N ALA A 5 -9.35 -18.41 -9.56
CA ALA A 5 -8.22 -17.67 -10.10
C ALA A 5 -6.94 -18.22 -9.43
N GLN A 6 -6.06 -18.80 -10.24
CA GLN A 6 -4.78 -19.32 -9.73
C GLN A 6 -3.99 -18.17 -9.09
N ALA A 7 -3.45 -18.37 -7.89
CA ALA A 7 -2.52 -17.43 -7.29
C ALA A 7 -1.42 -17.07 -8.30
N PRO A 8 -0.91 -15.83 -8.30
CA PRO A 8 0.16 -15.48 -9.21
C PRO A 8 1.37 -16.40 -8.93
N GLY A 9 2.20 -16.67 -9.94
CA GLY A 9 3.47 -17.40 -9.75
C GLY A 9 4.43 -16.69 -8.77
N GLY A 10 5.68 -17.15 -8.68
CA GLY A 10 6.67 -16.58 -7.73
C GLY A 10 6.76 -15.04 -7.77
N GLY A 11 7.13 -14.45 -6.63
CA GLY A 11 7.28 -12.99 -6.47
C GLY A 11 6.02 -12.25 -6.01
N TRP A 12 4.97 -12.96 -5.61
CA TRP A 12 3.73 -12.37 -5.07
C TRP A 12 3.45 -12.84 -3.64
N VAL A 13 3.12 -11.90 -2.78
CA VAL A 13 2.77 -12.14 -1.38
C VAL A 13 1.27 -11.98 -1.20
N ARG A 14 0.60 -13.01 -0.68
CA ARG A 14 -0.81 -12.96 -0.33
C ARG A 14 -0.98 -12.14 0.94
N THR A 15 -1.93 -11.20 0.95
CA THR A 15 -2.21 -10.34 2.10
C THR A 15 -3.58 -10.66 2.69
N VAL A 16 -4.53 -9.73 2.59
CA VAL A 16 -5.88 -9.79 3.15
C VAL A 16 -6.95 -9.73 2.04
N PRO A 17 -8.20 -10.11 2.33
CA PRO A 17 -9.34 -9.76 1.50
C PRO A 17 -9.45 -8.24 1.22
N VAL A 18 -9.91 -7.86 0.02
CA VAL A 18 -10.22 -6.46 -0.33
C VAL A 18 -11.27 -5.86 0.61
N ALA A 19 -12.17 -6.69 1.12
CA ALA A 19 -13.23 -6.29 2.04
C ALA A 19 -12.69 -5.76 3.38
N ASP A 20 -11.51 -6.22 3.79
CA ASP A 20 -10.89 -5.83 5.06
C ASP A 20 -10.26 -4.43 4.97
N VAL A 21 -10.01 -3.94 3.75
CA VAL A 21 -9.55 -2.56 3.52
C VAL A 21 -10.77 -1.64 3.38
N PRO A 22 -10.95 -0.66 4.29
CA PRO A 22 -12.11 0.23 4.25
C PRO A 22 -12.19 1.03 2.95
N ALA A 23 -13.40 1.19 2.39
CA ALA A 23 -13.59 2.00 1.18
C ALA A 23 -13.26 3.48 1.45
N GLY A 24 -12.26 4.00 0.73
CA GLY A 24 -11.70 5.33 0.98
C GLY A 24 -10.74 5.41 2.17
N GLY A 25 -10.34 4.27 2.73
CA GLY A 25 -9.42 4.16 3.86
C GLY A 25 -8.18 3.33 3.53
N ALA A 26 -7.48 2.93 4.58
CA ALA A 26 -6.24 2.18 4.50
C ALA A 26 -6.14 1.11 5.59
N LEU A 27 -5.28 0.13 5.35
CA LEU A 27 -4.95 -0.95 6.28
C LEU A 27 -3.47 -1.28 6.16
N ALA A 28 -2.76 -1.32 7.28
CA ALA A 28 -1.40 -1.83 7.35
C ALA A 28 -1.43 -3.36 7.46
N VAL A 29 -0.56 -4.02 6.71
CA VAL A 29 -0.38 -5.47 6.75
C VAL A 29 1.11 -5.75 6.92
N ASP A 30 1.47 -6.47 7.99
CA ASP A 30 2.82 -6.96 8.17
C ASP A 30 3.06 -8.15 7.23
N LEU A 31 4.22 -8.16 6.61
CA LEU A 31 4.71 -9.26 5.76
C LEU A 31 5.93 -9.87 6.47
N ASP A 32 6.39 -11.04 6.02
CA ASP A 32 7.58 -11.69 6.58
C ASP A 32 8.78 -10.74 6.64
N GLU A 33 8.90 -9.85 5.65
CA GLU A 33 9.93 -8.81 5.59
C GLU A 33 9.34 -7.39 5.50
N GLY A 34 9.05 -6.78 6.64
CA GLY A 34 8.53 -5.42 6.72
C GLY A 34 7.00 -5.39 6.64
N GLY A 35 6.45 -4.61 5.72
CA GLY A 35 5.00 -4.49 5.61
C GLY A 35 4.56 -3.60 4.47
N VAL A 36 3.26 -3.60 4.21
CA VAL A 36 2.63 -2.75 3.21
C VAL A 36 1.46 -1.99 3.81
N LEU A 37 1.28 -0.75 3.36
CA LEU A 37 0.07 0.00 3.59
C LEU A 37 -0.84 -0.13 2.36
N LEU A 38 -1.94 -0.85 2.52
CA LEU A 38 -2.98 -1.00 1.52
C LEU A 38 -3.93 0.20 1.60
N ILE A 39 -4.26 0.80 0.46
CA ILE A 39 -5.22 1.89 0.35
C ILE A 39 -6.30 1.49 -0.63
N ARG A 40 -7.56 1.52 -0.21
CA ARG A 40 -8.70 1.28 -1.10
C ARG A 40 -9.38 2.61 -1.39
N THR A 41 -9.38 3.01 -2.64
CA THR A 41 -10.13 4.20 -3.09
C THR A 41 -11.64 3.97 -2.93
N ARG A 42 -12.42 5.06 -2.88
CA ARG A 42 -13.90 4.95 -2.85
C ARG A 42 -14.50 4.27 -4.10
N ARG A 43 -13.76 4.24 -5.21
CA ARG A 43 -14.15 3.54 -6.44
C ARG A 43 -13.71 2.06 -6.45
N GLY A 44 -13.15 1.56 -5.35
CA GLY A 44 -12.78 0.15 -5.19
C GLY A 44 -11.36 -0.21 -5.65
N ARG A 45 -10.64 0.67 -6.36
CA ARG A 45 -9.22 0.42 -6.71
C ARG A 45 -8.37 0.31 -5.44
N VAL A 46 -7.53 -0.72 -5.40
CA VAL A 46 -6.53 -0.93 -4.34
C VAL A 46 -5.16 -0.44 -4.82
N LEU A 47 -4.43 0.20 -3.92
CA LEU A 47 -3.04 0.64 -4.06
C LEU A 47 -2.26 0.06 -2.88
N ALA A 48 -0.97 -0.22 -3.08
CA ALA A 48 -0.09 -0.68 -2.02
C ALA A 48 1.21 0.11 -2.05
N TYR A 49 1.66 0.53 -0.89
CA TYR A 49 2.96 1.17 -0.68
C TYR A 49 3.72 0.44 0.42
N ASP A 50 5.04 0.49 0.39
CA ASP A 50 5.87 0.08 1.53
C ASP A 50 5.40 0.84 2.79
N ILE A 51 5.30 0.11 3.90
CA ILE A 51 4.92 0.69 5.19
C ILE A 51 5.98 1.64 5.73
N ALA A 52 7.23 1.54 5.28
CA ALA A 52 8.33 2.40 5.68
C ALA A 52 8.28 3.74 4.92
N CYS A 53 8.18 4.84 5.67
CA CYS A 53 8.29 6.18 5.12
C CYS A 53 9.70 6.38 4.52
N PRO A 54 9.82 6.81 3.25
CA PRO A 54 11.11 6.93 2.54
C PRO A 54 12.03 8.04 3.10
N HIS A 55 11.56 8.78 4.11
CA HIS A 55 12.34 9.76 4.84
C HIS A 55 13.36 9.10 5.78
N LEU A 56 12.88 8.46 6.84
CA LEU A 56 13.70 7.87 7.92
C LEU A 56 13.12 6.54 8.40
N GLY A 57 12.39 5.81 7.55
CA GLY A 57 11.89 4.47 7.85
C GLY A 57 10.72 4.39 8.82
N ALA A 58 10.21 5.52 9.31
CA ALA A 58 9.04 5.55 10.18
C ALA A 58 7.85 4.80 9.55
N ARG A 59 7.21 3.92 10.31
CA ARG A 59 6.07 3.16 9.81
C ARG A 59 4.85 4.05 9.57
N LEU A 60 4.06 3.68 8.57
CA LEU A 60 2.89 4.39 8.11
C LEU A 60 1.56 3.78 8.58
N ASP A 61 1.59 2.83 9.53
CA ASP A 61 0.38 2.25 10.12
C ASP A 61 -0.53 3.31 10.78
N ALA A 62 0.05 4.26 11.49
CA ALA A 62 -0.67 5.42 12.05
C ALA A 62 -0.78 6.62 11.09
N ALA A 63 -0.56 6.43 9.78
CA ALA A 63 -0.64 7.53 8.82
C ALA A 63 -2.07 8.02 8.65
N ARG A 64 -2.23 9.36 8.59
CA ARG A 64 -3.52 9.95 8.22
C ARG A 64 -3.71 9.84 6.71
N VAL A 65 -4.63 8.99 6.28
CA VAL A 65 -4.97 8.81 4.86
C VAL A 65 -6.25 9.57 4.53
N GLY A 66 -6.13 10.58 3.69
CA GLY A 66 -7.25 11.32 3.12
C GLY A 66 -7.44 11.02 1.64
N ARG A 67 -8.44 11.65 1.02
CA ARG A 67 -8.76 11.45 -0.42
C ARG A 67 -7.56 11.65 -1.35
N TRP A 68 -6.69 12.62 -1.02
CA TRP A 68 -5.60 13.06 -1.89
C TRP A 68 -4.22 12.79 -1.32
N HIS A 69 -4.11 12.76 0.01
CA HIS A 69 -2.82 12.74 0.68
C HIS A 69 -2.79 11.71 1.79
N LEU A 70 -1.69 10.98 1.87
CA LEU A 70 -1.23 10.25 3.04
C LEU A 70 -0.25 11.14 3.79
N THR A 71 -0.39 11.22 5.11
CA THR A 71 0.52 12.00 5.98
C THR A 71 1.23 11.07 6.95
N CYS A 72 2.57 11.02 6.88
CA CYS A 72 3.40 10.28 7.83
C CYS A 72 3.20 10.85 9.25
N PRO A 73 2.99 10.00 10.27
CA PRO A 73 2.66 10.45 11.62
C PRO A 73 3.83 11.13 12.33
N VAL A 74 5.08 10.84 11.95
CA VAL A 74 6.26 11.31 12.69
C VAL A 74 6.69 12.71 12.27
N HIS A 75 6.89 12.93 10.97
CA HIS A 75 7.45 14.20 10.45
C HIS A 75 6.51 14.92 9.47
N ALA A 76 5.24 14.50 9.42
CA ALA A 76 4.20 15.10 8.58
C ALA A 76 4.53 15.17 7.08
N TYR A 77 5.41 14.29 6.59
CA TYR A 77 5.62 14.12 5.15
C TYR A 77 4.29 13.76 4.49
N ARG A 78 3.96 14.47 3.40
CA ARG A 78 2.71 14.25 2.66
C ARG A 78 3.00 13.66 1.31
N PHE A 79 2.32 12.57 1.02
CA PHE A 79 2.43 11.84 -0.23
C PHE A 79 1.08 11.85 -0.93
N ARG A 80 1.08 12.01 -2.24
CA ARG A 80 -0.14 11.92 -3.03
C ARG A 80 -0.59 10.47 -3.08
N VAL A 81 -1.85 10.19 -2.75
CA VAL A 81 -2.36 8.81 -2.65
C VAL A 81 -2.37 8.09 -4.00
N SER A 82 -2.52 8.80 -5.12
CA SER A 82 -2.68 8.18 -6.44
C SER A 82 -1.42 7.53 -7.00
N ASP A 83 -0.24 8.01 -6.59
CA ASP A 83 1.05 7.62 -7.17
C ASP A 83 2.22 7.65 -6.17
N GLY A 84 1.97 7.97 -4.89
CA GLY A 84 2.98 7.98 -3.84
C GLY A 84 3.91 9.19 -3.87
N MET A 85 3.74 10.14 -4.80
CA MET A 85 4.67 11.27 -4.94
C MET A 85 4.71 12.11 -3.66
N CYS A 86 5.91 12.41 -3.16
CA CYS A 86 6.07 13.32 -2.04
C CYS A 86 5.74 14.76 -2.48
N VAL A 87 4.68 15.32 -1.92
CA VAL A 87 4.23 16.69 -2.21
C VAL A 87 4.65 17.68 -1.13
N ARG A 88 5.01 17.19 0.06
CA ARG A 88 5.55 18.02 1.15
C ARG A 88 6.49 17.23 2.06
N PRO A 89 7.72 17.70 2.29
CA PRO A 89 8.40 18.76 1.54
C PRO A 89 8.64 18.37 0.08
N ARG A 90 8.68 19.34 -0.83
CA ARG A 90 8.87 19.09 -2.27
C ARG A 90 10.27 18.53 -2.56
N GLY A 91 10.41 17.77 -3.64
CA GLY A 91 11.71 17.23 -4.10
C GLY A 91 12.25 16.06 -3.28
N ARG A 92 11.44 15.45 -2.41
CA ARG A 92 11.83 14.24 -1.67
C ARG A 92 11.35 12.97 -2.36
N ARG A 93 11.97 11.84 -2.00
CA ARG A 93 11.65 10.51 -2.52
C ARG A 93 10.14 10.20 -2.38
N PRO A 94 9.50 9.62 -3.41
CA PRO A 94 8.13 9.14 -3.32
C PRO A 94 8.04 7.91 -2.40
N LEU A 95 6.82 7.52 -2.04
CA LEU A 95 6.57 6.19 -1.48
C LEU A 95 6.98 5.12 -2.51
N ARG A 96 7.56 4.02 -2.04
CA ARG A 96 7.79 2.83 -2.87
C ARG A 96 6.45 2.14 -3.08
N ALA A 97 6.00 2.05 -4.32
CA ALA A 97 4.77 1.34 -4.66
C ALA A 97 5.05 -0.16 -4.81
N CYS A 98 4.11 -0.99 -4.35
CA CYS A 98 4.09 -2.41 -4.66
C CYS A 98 3.05 -2.63 -5.76
N GLU A 99 3.33 -3.53 -6.70
CA GLU A 99 2.28 -3.95 -7.64
C GLU A 99 1.17 -4.66 -6.88
N VAL A 100 -0.07 -4.49 -7.34
CA VAL A 100 -1.26 -5.09 -6.71
C VAL A 100 -2.00 -5.94 -7.72
N ARG A 101 -2.33 -7.17 -7.31
CA ARG A 101 -3.30 -8.02 -8.00
C ARG A 101 -4.43 -8.38 -7.05
N VAL A 102 -5.65 -8.41 -7.55
CA VAL A 102 -6.81 -8.88 -6.81
C VAL A 102 -7.33 -10.13 -7.50
N LEU A 103 -7.31 -11.26 -6.80
CA LEU A 103 -7.76 -12.55 -7.31
C LEU A 103 -8.73 -13.14 -6.28
N ASP A 104 -9.93 -13.50 -6.72
CA ASP A 104 -11.01 -14.03 -5.85
C ASP A 104 -11.24 -13.18 -4.59
N GLY A 105 -11.16 -11.86 -4.74
CA GLY A 105 -11.36 -10.90 -3.65
C GLY A 105 -10.19 -10.78 -2.67
N VAL A 106 -9.06 -11.45 -2.90
CA VAL A 106 -7.84 -11.37 -2.08
C VAL A 106 -6.80 -10.48 -2.74
N ILE A 107 -6.15 -9.63 -1.94
CA ILE A 107 -5.07 -8.75 -2.38
C ILE A 107 -3.74 -9.52 -2.35
N TYR A 108 -3.04 -9.49 -3.47
CA TYR A 108 -1.65 -9.92 -3.62
C TYR A 108 -0.79 -8.72 -3.96
N VAL A 109 0.38 -8.63 -3.34
CA VAL A 109 1.37 -7.58 -3.62
C VAL A 109 2.66 -8.18 -4.17
N SER A 110 3.36 -7.46 -5.04
CA SER A 110 4.71 -7.86 -5.43
C SER A 110 5.63 -7.90 -4.20
N ALA A 111 6.45 -8.95 -4.08
CA ALA A 111 7.56 -8.94 -3.12
C ALA A 111 8.42 -7.69 -3.39
N SER A 112 8.61 -6.86 -2.38
CA SER A 112 9.43 -5.67 -2.53
C SER A 112 10.88 -6.07 -2.43
N GLU A 113 11.61 -6.09 -3.55
CA GLU A 113 13.08 -6.16 -3.50
C GLU A 113 13.57 -4.93 -2.75
N LYS A 114 14.15 -5.14 -1.56
CA LYS A 114 14.84 -4.08 -0.82
C LYS A 114 16.28 -4.08 -1.33
N ASP A 115 16.64 -3.00 -2.03
CA ASP A 115 18.02 -2.72 -2.45
C ASP A 115 18.95 -2.52 -1.24
#